data_AF-A0A7J5CEM0-F1
#
_entry.id   AF-A0A7J5CEM0-F1
#
_cell.length_a   1.000
_cell.length_b   1.000
_cell.length_c   1.000
_cell.angle_alpha   90.00
_cell.angle_beta   90.00
_cell.angle_gamma   90.00
#
_symmetry.space_group_name_H-M   'P 1'
#
loop_
_entity.id
_entity.type
_entity.pdbx_description
1 polymer ?
#
loop_
_entity_poly.entity_id
_entity_poly.type
_entity_poly.pdbx_seq_one_letter_code
_entity_poly.pdbx_strand_id
1 'polypeptide(L)'
;MGWLSRLLGGAGPERQDVAERVSTYGLFRTGTETVELDDRETVRRWLRELDPDLQQQVHIHRPWGVIAAVSDHRDPVGVVVQEPDGRAWGAYVPGADRREHLTPEQVEAVMLAALTSTGRPDGPDWRPIV
;
A
#
# COMPACT_ATOMS: atom_id res chain seq x y z
N MET A 1 18.22 1.02 -4.99
CA MET A 1 17.12 0.37 -5.74
C MET A 1 16.51 -0.87 -5.09
N GLY A 2 17.18 -1.58 -4.17
CA GLY A 2 16.65 -2.85 -3.60
C GLY A 2 15.68 -2.74 -2.41
N TRP A 3 15.27 -1.55 -1.99
CA TRP A 3 14.37 -1.38 -0.83
C TRP A 3 12.90 -1.57 -1.22
N LEU A 4 12.46 -1.00 -2.35
CA LEU A 4 11.10 -1.15 -2.89
C LEU A 4 10.80 -2.60 -3.31
N SER A 5 11.76 -3.29 -3.94
CA SER A 5 11.60 -4.70 -4.33
C SER A 5 11.55 -5.66 -3.13
N ARG A 6 12.12 -5.23 -1.99
CA ARG A 6 12.08 -5.99 -0.73
C ARG A 6 10.81 -5.69 0.07
N LEU A 7 10.27 -4.48 -0.07
CA LEU A 7 8.99 -4.08 0.52
C LEU A 7 7.81 -4.69 -0.23
N LEU A 8 7.83 -4.71 -1.56
CA LEU A 8 6.72 -5.15 -2.41
C LEU A 8 6.86 -6.60 -2.90
N GLY A 9 7.54 -7.45 -2.10
CA GLY A 9 7.73 -8.89 -2.28
C GLY A 9 7.37 -9.45 -3.66
N GLY A 10 8.37 -9.59 -4.53
CA GLY A 10 8.28 -10.10 -5.90
C GLY A 10 6.92 -10.66 -6.31
N ALA A 11 6.11 -9.82 -6.97
CA ALA A 11 4.83 -10.19 -7.54
C ALA A 11 5.03 -11.28 -8.62
N GLY A 12 4.92 -12.54 -8.21
CA GLY A 12 4.65 -13.62 -9.15
C GLY A 12 3.26 -13.40 -9.76
N PRO A 13 3.05 -13.72 -11.05
CA PRO A 13 1.79 -13.50 -11.76
C PRO A 13 0.58 -14.23 -11.16
N GLU A 14 0.78 -15.08 -10.14
CA GLU A 14 -0.24 -15.88 -9.45
C GLU A 14 -0.95 -15.16 -8.30
N ARG A 15 -0.50 -13.97 -7.87
CA ARG A 15 -1.15 -13.19 -6.78
C ARG A 15 -1.80 -11.91 -7.31
N GLN A 16 -2.68 -12.04 -8.29
CA GLN A 16 -3.49 -10.92 -8.80
C GLN A 16 -4.85 -10.92 -8.11
N ASP A 17 -5.44 -9.75 -7.94
CA ASP A 17 -6.76 -9.55 -7.35
C ASP A 17 -6.88 -10.06 -5.90
N VAL A 18 -5.87 -9.76 -5.09
CA VAL A 18 -5.84 -10.09 -3.65
C VAL A 18 -5.33 -8.92 -2.83
N ALA A 19 -5.76 -8.84 -1.58
CA ALA A 19 -5.18 -7.95 -0.57
C ALA A 19 -4.30 -8.76 0.38
N GLU A 20 -3.09 -8.27 0.63
CA GLU A 20 -2.08 -8.93 1.46
C GLU A 20 -1.65 -7.98 2.59
N ARG A 21 -1.77 -8.41 3.84
CA ARG A 21 -1.15 -7.73 4.98
C ARG A 21 0.19 -8.38 5.27
N VAL A 22 1.24 -7.57 5.23
CA VAL A 22 2.60 -7.96 5.59
C VAL A 22 2.95 -7.30 6.92
N SER A 23 3.45 -8.10 7.84
CA SER A 23 3.84 -7.66 9.18
C SER A 23 5.25 -8.17 9.48
N THR A 24 6.12 -7.30 10.00
CA THR A 24 7.50 -7.69 10.31
C THR A 24 7.70 -7.65 11.83
N TYR A 25 7.85 -8.84 12.42
CA TYR A 25 8.11 -9.01 13.85
C TYR A 25 9.60 -9.34 14.07
N GLY A 26 10.36 -8.36 14.56
CA GLY A 26 11.78 -8.51 14.84
C GLY A 26 12.65 -8.71 13.59
N LEU A 27 13.90 -9.16 13.77
CA LEU A 27 14.89 -9.21 12.68
C LEU A 27 14.59 -10.23 11.56
N PHE A 28 13.67 -11.20 11.74
CA PHE A 28 13.56 -12.35 10.81
C PHE A 28 12.16 -12.98 10.64
N ARG A 29 11.09 -12.50 11.28
CA ARG A 29 9.76 -13.12 11.12
C ARG A 29 8.80 -12.19 10.40
N THR A 30 8.39 -12.60 9.20
CA THR A 30 7.36 -11.94 8.42
C THR A 30 6.07 -12.74 8.54
N GLY A 31 5.01 -12.11 9.03
CA GLY A 31 3.65 -12.64 8.99
C GLY A 31 2.94 -12.09 7.76
N THR A 32 2.41 -12.97 6.93
CA THR A 32 1.62 -12.61 5.74
C THR A 32 0.21 -13.14 5.90
N GLU A 33 -0.78 -12.27 5.77
CA GLU A 33 -2.20 -12.64 5.74
C GLU A 33 -2.80 -12.16 4.42
N THR A 34 -3.48 -13.03 3.69
CA THR A 34 -4.03 -12.71 2.37
C THR A 34 -5.54 -12.91 2.39
N VAL A 35 -6.27 -11.97 1.81
CA VAL A 35 -7.73 -12.02 1.62
C VAL A 35 -8.10 -11.64 0.19
N GLU A 36 -9.26 -12.10 -0.25
CA GLU A 36 -9.82 -11.69 -1.53
C GLU A 36 -10.26 -10.22 -1.49
N LEU A 37 -10.38 -9.57 -2.65
CA LEU A 37 -10.75 -8.14 -2.69
C LEU A 37 -12.18 -7.86 -2.24
N ASP A 38 -13.05 -8.87 -2.22
CA ASP A 38 -14.43 -8.76 -1.72
C ASP A 38 -14.46 -8.57 -0.18
N ASP A 39 -13.42 -9.02 0.53
CA ASP A 39 -13.23 -8.87 1.98
C ASP A 39 -12.81 -7.45 2.39
N ARG A 40 -13.59 -6.46 1.95
CA ARG A 40 -13.37 -5.04 2.22
C ARG A 40 -13.29 -4.73 3.72
N GLU A 41 -14.10 -5.40 4.54
CA GLU A 41 -14.10 -5.18 5.98
C GLU A 41 -12.78 -5.60 6.63
N THR A 42 -12.18 -6.69 6.16
CA THR A 42 -10.89 -7.17 6.65
C THR A 42 -9.78 -6.20 6.27
N VAL A 43 -9.76 -5.72 5.02
CA VAL A 43 -8.78 -4.71 4.57
C VAL A 43 -8.94 -3.40 5.35
N ARG A 44 -10.18 -2.94 5.56
CA ARG A 44 -10.47 -1.75 6.36
C ARG A 44 -9.96 -1.90 7.80
N ARG A 45 -10.18 -3.07 8.39
CA ARG A 45 -9.70 -3.40 9.73
C ARG A 45 -8.18 -3.34 9.79
N TRP A 46 -7.47 -3.95 8.84
CA TRP A 46 -6.01 -3.89 8.77
C TRP A 46 -5.48 -2.47 8.65
N LEU A 47 -6.11 -1.61 7.84
CA LEU A 47 -5.71 -0.21 7.68
C LEU A 47 -5.86 0.60 8.98
N ARG A 48 -6.85 0.26 9.81
CA ARG A 48 -7.07 0.90 11.11
C ARG A 48 -6.16 0.36 12.21
N GLU A 49 -5.79 -0.91 12.11
CA GLU A 49 -4.88 -1.59 13.03
C GLU A 49 -3.42 -1.49 12.57
N LEU A 50 -3.09 -0.65 11.56
CA LEU A 50 -1.75 -0.46 11.04
C LEU A 50 -0.80 0.00 12.16
N ASP A 51 0.01 -0.93 12.63
CA ASP A 51 0.94 -0.72 13.72
C ASP A 51 2.33 -0.34 13.17
N PRO A 52 2.83 0.88 13.44
CA PRO A 52 4.15 1.32 12.99
C PRO A 52 5.29 0.57 13.68
N ASP A 53 5.10 0.07 14.92
CA ASP A 53 6.10 -0.71 15.66
C ASP A 53 6.39 -2.06 14.99
N LEU A 54 5.42 -2.54 14.20
CA LEU A 54 5.48 -3.82 13.49
C LEU A 54 5.81 -3.66 12.00
N GLN A 55 6.16 -2.45 11.56
CA GLN A 55 6.41 -2.10 10.15
C GLN A 55 5.33 -2.68 9.23
N GLN A 56 4.07 -2.61 9.67
CA GLN A 56 2.96 -3.24 8.97
C GLN A 56 2.67 -2.53 7.66
N GLN A 57 2.31 -3.36 6.68
CA GLN A 57 1.99 -2.93 5.33
C GLN A 57 0.75 -3.67 4.86
N VAL A 58 -0.10 -2.97 4.13
CA VAL A 58 -1.25 -3.56 3.45
C VAL A 58 -1.06 -3.34 1.97
N HIS A 59 -0.89 -4.41 1.20
CA HIS A 59 -0.74 -4.43 -0.24
C HIS A 59 -2.04 -4.86 -0.88
N ILE A 60 -2.37 -4.25 -2.02
CA ILE A 60 -3.49 -4.67 -2.86
C ILE A 60 -2.89 -4.92 -4.24
N HIS A 61 -2.96 -6.17 -4.67
CA HIS A 61 -2.44 -6.61 -5.96
C HIS A 61 -3.55 -6.57 -6.99
N ARG A 62 -3.32 -5.85 -8.09
CA ARG A 62 -4.26 -5.71 -9.19
C ARG A 62 -3.52 -5.88 -10.53
N PRO A 63 -4.25 -6.18 -11.63
CA PRO A 63 -3.64 -6.27 -12.96
C PRO A 63 -2.93 -4.99 -13.42
N TRP A 64 -3.36 -3.83 -12.91
CA TRP A 64 -2.78 -2.53 -13.22
C TRP A 64 -1.61 -2.12 -12.32
N GLY A 65 -1.27 -2.93 -11.30
CA GLY A 65 -0.19 -2.64 -10.37
C GLY A 65 -0.45 -3.09 -8.94
N VAL A 66 0.51 -2.83 -8.07
CA VAL A 66 0.42 -3.08 -6.63
C VAL A 66 0.38 -1.75 -5.91
N ILE A 67 -0.64 -1.53 -5.08
CA ILE A 67 -0.73 -0.37 -4.19
C ILE A 67 -0.55 -0.82 -2.76
N ALA A 68 0.26 -0.09 -1.99
CA ALA A 68 0.61 -0.43 -0.63
C ALA A 68 0.43 0.78 0.30
N ALA A 69 -0.23 0.56 1.43
CA ALA A 69 -0.14 1.44 2.59
C ALA A 69 1.02 0.96 3.48
N VAL A 70 1.97 1.84 3.77
CA VAL A 70 3.20 1.54 4.51
C VAL A 70 3.24 2.40 5.76
N SER A 71 3.33 1.75 6.92
CA SER A 71 3.62 2.41 8.19
C SER A 71 5.07 2.13 8.57
N ASP A 72 5.93 3.15 8.49
CA ASP A 72 7.31 3.10 8.96
C ASP A 72 7.44 4.26 9.95
N HIS A 73 7.96 4.02 11.17
CA HIS A 73 8.07 4.97 12.29
C HIS A 73 8.57 6.40 11.96
N ARG A 74 9.10 6.62 10.76
CA ARG A 74 9.64 7.89 10.28
C ARG A 74 8.59 8.83 9.70
N ASP A 75 7.44 8.34 9.22
CA ASP A 75 6.42 9.14 8.55
C ASP A 75 4.98 8.70 8.90
N PRO A 76 3.97 9.60 8.80
CA PRO A 76 2.56 9.18 8.75
C PRO A 76 2.36 8.20 7.58
N VAL A 77 1.46 7.22 7.77
CA VAL A 77 1.20 6.11 6.84
C VAL A 77 1.24 6.59 5.38
N GLY A 78 2.22 6.13 4.62
CA GLY A 78 2.42 6.49 3.22
C GLY A 78 1.66 5.52 2.30
N VAL A 79 1.14 6.02 1.19
CA VAL A 79 0.60 5.16 0.12
C VAL A 79 1.53 5.21 -1.07
N VAL A 80 1.95 4.04 -1.55
CA VAL A 80 2.78 3.89 -2.74
C VAL A 80 2.07 2.98 -3.73
N VAL A 81 2.25 3.23 -5.01
CA VAL A 81 1.79 2.35 -6.08
C VAL A 81 2.96 2.02 -6.99
N GLN A 82 3.08 0.76 -7.37
CA GLN A 82 4.01 0.27 -8.37
C GLN A 82 3.21 -0.24 -9.56
N GLU A 83 3.46 0.32 -10.74
CA GLU A 83 2.89 -0.17 -12.00
C GLU A 83 3.66 -1.43 -12.46
N PRO A 84 3.07 -2.27 -13.34
CA PRO A 84 3.70 -3.49 -13.84
C PRO A 84 5.07 -3.27 -14.48
N ASP A 85 5.31 -2.09 -15.05
CA ASP A 85 6.59 -1.67 -15.63
C ASP A 85 7.68 -1.33 -14.58
N GLY A 86 7.38 -1.50 -13.29
CA GLY A 86 8.30 -1.31 -12.17
C GLY A 86 8.46 0.14 -11.70
N ARG A 87 7.85 1.10 -12.39
CA ARG A 87 7.77 2.51 -11.95
C ARG A 87 6.94 2.62 -10.67
N ALA A 88 7.33 3.51 -9.76
CA ALA A 88 6.65 3.71 -8.49
C ALA A 88 6.22 5.18 -8.30
N TRP A 89 5.07 5.37 -7.65
CA TRP A 89 4.53 6.68 -7.28
C TRP A 89 4.09 6.70 -5.83
N GLY A 90 4.26 7.84 -5.18
CA GLY A 90 3.76 8.12 -3.84
C GLY A 90 2.49 8.97 -3.93
N ALA A 91 1.56 8.73 -3.02
CA ALA A 91 0.33 9.49 -2.89
C ALA A 91 0.55 10.68 -1.94
N TYR A 92 0.20 11.87 -2.38
CA TYR A 92 0.27 13.11 -1.58
C TYR A 92 -1.07 13.82 -1.54
N VAL A 93 -1.25 14.71 -0.57
CA VAL A 93 -2.42 15.58 -0.49
C VAL A 93 -2.49 16.47 -1.74
N PRO A 94 -3.64 16.54 -2.44
CA PRO A 94 -3.79 17.38 -3.62
C PRO A 94 -3.52 18.85 -3.32
N GLY A 95 -2.67 19.49 -4.11
CA GLY A 95 -2.32 20.90 -3.95
C GLY A 95 -1.34 21.20 -2.82
N ALA A 96 -0.84 20.19 -2.10
CA ALA A 96 0.14 20.39 -1.04
C ALA A 96 1.57 20.54 -1.56
N ASP A 97 2.34 21.38 -0.85
CA ASP A 97 3.76 21.65 -1.11
C ASP A 97 4.62 20.50 -0.55
N ARG A 98 4.70 19.41 -1.34
CA ARG A 98 5.62 18.25 -1.26
C ARG A 98 5.81 17.50 0.08
N ARG A 99 5.26 17.95 1.20
CA ARG A 99 5.51 17.43 2.55
C ARG A 99 4.24 17.06 3.32
N GLU A 100 3.07 17.28 2.75
CA GLU A 100 1.83 16.82 3.39
C GLU A 100 1.47 15.44 2.87
N HIS A 101 1.60 14.49 3.80
CA HIS A 101 1.19 13.12 3.63
C HIS A 101 -0.32 13.01 3.83
N LEU A 102 -0.91 11.96 3.25
CA LEU A 102 -2.33 11.68 3.41
C LEU A 102 -2.66 11.45 4.89
N THR A 103 -3.85 11.92 5.32
CA THR A 103 -4.37 11.53 6.63
C THR A 103 -4.73 10.05 6.64
N PRO A 104 -4.80 9.38 7.82
CA PRO A 104 -5.21 7.98 7.89
C PRO A 104 -6.57 7.70 7.22
N GLU A 105 -7.50 8.65 7.28
CA GLU A 105 -8.80 8.56 6.62
C GLU A 105 -8.69 8.62 5.10
N GLN A 106 -7.80 9.46 4.56
CA GLN A 106 -7.52 9.52 3.13
C GLN A 106 -6.80 8.26 2.64
N VAL A 107 -5.87 7.71 3.44
CA VAL A 107 -5.24 6.42 3.18
C VAL A 107 -6.30 5.31 3.13
N GLU A 108 -7.20 5.25 4.12
CA GLU A 108 -8.32 4.30 4.13
C GLU A 108 -9.15 4.43 2.86
N ALA A 109 -9.54 5.66 2.48
CA ALA A 109 -10.34 5.90 1.28
C ALA A 109 -9.64 5.45 -0.02
N VAL A 110 -8.35 5.79 -0.20
CA VAL A 110 -7.57 5.43 -1.40
C VAL A 110 -7.38 3.92 -1.51
N MET A 111 -7.03 3.25 -0.41
CA MET A 111 -6.83 1.80 -0.39
C MET A 111 -8.15 1.05 -0.63
N LEU A 112 -9.26 1.49 -0.02
CA LEU A 112 -10.56 0.88 -0.26
C LEU A 112 -11.06 1.12 -1.69
N ALA A 113 -10.74 2.26 -2.31
CA ALA A 113 -11.03 2.51 -3.71
C ALA A 113 -10.23 1.57 -4.64
N ALA A 114 -9.00 1.22 -4.28
CA ALA A 114 -8.18 0.30 -5.07
C ALA A 114 -8.74 -1.13 -5.16
N LEU A 115 -9.53 -1.56 -4.17
CA LEU A 115 -10.17 -2.88 -4.17
C LEU A 115 -11.13 -3.06 -5.36
N THR A 116 -11.83 -2.00 -5.75
CA THR A 116 -12.83 -2.05 -6.84
C THR A 116 -12.33 -1.38 -8.12
N SER A 117 -11.27 -0.57 -8.06
CA SER A 117 -10.77 0.19 -9.20
C SER A 117 -10.10 -0.70 -10.25
N THR A 118 -10.39 -0.42 -11.52
CA THR A 118 -9.73 -1.03 -12.69
C THR A 118 -8.44 -0.31 -13.09
N GLY A 119 -8.07 0.75 -12.37
CA GLY A 119 -6.81 1.47 -12.52
C GLY A 119 -6.34 2.07 -11.19
N ARG A 120 -5.30 2.90 -11.26
CA ARG A 120 -4.82 3.67 -10.11
C ARG A 120 -5.94 4.56 -9.55
N PRO A 121 -6.19 4.56 -8.22
CA PRO A 121 -7.27 5.34 -7.62
C PRO A 121 -7.15 6.85 -7.87
N ASP A 122 -8.28 7.49 -8.17
CA ASP A 122 -8.41 8.95 -8.20
C ASP A 122 -8.42 9.53 -6.78
N GLY A 123 -8.03 10.81 -6.65
CA GLY A 123 -8.06 11.51 -5.37
C GLY A 123 -6.70 12.11 -5.00
N PRO A 124 -5.66 11.31 -4.72
CA PRO A 124 -4.36 11.83 -4.34
C PRO A 124 -3.56 12.37 -5.54
N ASP A 125 -2.62 13.26 -5.25
CA ASP A 125 -1.61 13.69 -6.22
C ASP A 125 -0.50 12.62 -6.28
N TRP A 126 -0.47 11.87 -7.38
CA TRP A 126 0.49 10.80 -7.61
C TRP A 126 1.80 11.34 -8.16
N ARG A 127 2.87 11.21 -7.38
CA ARG A 127 4.19 11.74 -7.74
C ARG A 127 5.21 10.62 -7.85
N PRO A 128 6.07 10.63 -8.88
CA PRO A 128 7.06 9.56 -9.07
C PRO A 128 8.07 9.53 -7.92
N ILE A 129 8.35 8.33 -7.41
CA ILE A 129 9.41 8.07 -6.43
C ILE A 129 10.58 7.47 -7.21
N VAL A 130 11.69 8.22 -7.28
CA VAL A 130 12.91 7.84 -8.01
C VAL A 130 13.89 7.06 -7.14
#